data_AF-A0A352JV77-F1
#
_entry.id   AF-A0A352JV77-F1
#
_cell.length_a   1.000
_cell.length_b   1.000
_cell.length_c   1.000
_cell.angle_alpha   90.00
_cell.angle_beta   90.00
_cell.angle_gamma   90.00
#
_symmetry.space_group_name_H-M   'P 1'
#
loop_
_entity.id
_entity.type
_entity.pdbx_description
1 polymer ?
#
loop_
_entity_poly.entity_id
_entity_poly.type
_entity_poly.pdbx_seq_one_letter_code
_entity_poly.pdbx_strand_id
1 'polypeptide(L)'
;MKQARIIIYFILVAIVVLPISCRRKAKFNGPPTLRDMCDRSDLIVIGKAISIEKIKPKTEIPIKDYLLKLQIQILTNIKGDSDNDTINCYILSNEDFKRPQFINGEKLMAFLRYSKELKAFMPFSLLFGIKYHSEESVDICEARTLEYYKIMKQSGDISARLSDWLVRCVEDSITRGDEIYDLYNNYLDTKNEKASHNSKPEIKVVLSLQQQQRLYEAVLKTEFLTFNEFYMLEMAGDIGDERIVPLLARYLRKGEINRTIGVIESMRRICNSTKIDGCAELVMEYEASESTKPGYEGTQYRNEIVSRFLILLGNNGY
;
A
#
# COMPACT_ATOMS: atom_id res chain seq x y z
N MET A 1 -61.43 -22.71 -13.87
CA MET A 1 -60.23 -22.39 -14.68
C MET A 1 -59.34 -21.48 -13.87
N LYS A 2 -58.07 -21.89 -13.68
CA LYS A 2 -57.09 -21.28 -12.78
C LYS A 2 -56.46 -20.04 -13.44
N GLN A 3 -56.53 -18.88 -12.79
CA GLN A 3 -55.64 -17.76 -13.08
C GLN A 3 -54.69 -17.59 -11.89
N ALA A 4 -53.44 -17.99 -12.11
CA ALA A 4 -52.36 -17.88 -11.14
C ALA A 4 -51.90 -16.42 -11.06
N ARG A 5 -51.93 -15.88 -9.85
CA ARG A 5 -51.32 -14.60 -9.48
C ARG A 5 -49.80 -14.77 -9.47
N ILE A 6 -49.14 -14.26 -10.50
CA ILE A 6 -47.70 -14.04 -10.50
C ILE A 6 -47.46 -12.64 -9.94
N ILE A 7 -47.06 -12.58 -8.66
CA ILE A 7 -46.51 -11.38 -8.04
C ILE A 7 -45.04 -11.34 -8.44
N ILE A 8 -44.73 -10.69 -9.56
CA ILE A 8 -43.36 -10.28 -9.90
C ILE A 8 -43.08 -9.02 -9.10
N TYR A 9 -42.19 -9.14 -8.10
CA TYR A 9 -41.58 -8.00 -7.45
C TYR A 9 -40.75 -7.24 -8.50
N PHE A 10 -41.26 -6.08 -8.90
CA PHE A 10 -40.52 -5.03 -9.59
C PHE A 10 -39.37 -4.56 -8.68
N ILE A 11 -38.18 -5.12 -8.87
CA ILE A 11 -36.95 -4.44 -8.47
C ILE A 11 -36.66 -3.46 -9.62
N LEU A 12 -37.04 -2.21 -9.37
CA LEU A 12 -36.74 -1.08 -10.20
C LEU A 12 -35.24 -1.06 -10.51
N VAL A 13 -34.97 -1.14 -11.81
CA VAL A 13 -33.70 -0.88 -12.46
C VAL A 13 -33.29 0.55 -12.11
N ALA A 14 -32.53 0.69 -11.03
CA ALA A 14 -31.61 1.81 -10.87
C ALA A 14 -30.46 1.53 -11.84
N ILE A 15 -30.62 2.05 -13.06
CA ILE A 15 -29.52 2.25 -13.99
C ILE A 15 -28.39 2.89 -13.18
N VAL A 16 -27.24 2.22 -13.13
CA VAL A 16 -25.99 2.74 -12.60
C VAL A 16 -25.50 3.85 -13.54
N VAL A 17 -26.23 4.96 -13.57
CA VAL A 17 -25.59 6.26 -13.48
C VAL A 17 -25.19 6.33 -12.03
N LEU A 18 -23.94 5.96 -11.72
CA LEU A 18 -23.30 6.43 -10.50
C LEU A 18 -23.68 7.91 -10.39
N PRO A 19 -24.40 8.37 -9.34
CA PRO A 19 -24.53 9.79 -9.18
C PRO A 19 -23.11 10.29 -8.95
N ILE A 20 -22.58 10.99 -9.95
CA ILE A 20 -21.38 11.85 -9.90
C ILE A 20 -21.64 13.05 -8.95
N SER A 21 -22.54 12.88 -7.99
CA SER A 21 -23.00 13.84 -6.98
C SER A 21 -22.25 13.65 -5.67
N CYS A 22 -20.94 13.45 -5.78
CA CYS A 22 -19.93 13.86 -4.83
C CYS A 22 -18.63 13.86 -5.63
N ARG A 23 -18.38 14.93 -6.39
CA ARG A 23 -17.03 15.25 -6.89
C ARG A 23 -16.11 15.55 -5.70
N ARG A 24 -15.84 14.54 -4.86
CA ARG A 24 -14.56 14.46 -4.17
C ARG A 24 -13.57 14.19 -5.29
N LYS A 25 -12.78 15.22 -5.65
CA LYS A 25 -11.67 15.13 -6.60
C LYS A 25 -11.03 13.75 -6.46
N ALA A 26 -10.98 12.97 -7.54
CA ALA A 26 -10.37 11.64 -7.53
C ALA A 26 -8.94 11.82 -7.01
N LYS A 27 -8.76 11.45 -5.74
CA LYS A 27 -7.50 11.56 -5.02
C LYS A 27 -6.51 10.58 -5.66
N PHE A 28 -5.23 10.79 -5.41
CA PHE A 28 -4.20 9.82 -5.74
C PHE A 28 -4.68 8.40 -5.32
N ASN A 29 -4.89 7.52 -6.29
CA ASN A 29 -5.46 6.17 -6.12
C ASN A 29 -4.38 5.18 -5.66
N GLY A 30 -3.70 5.49 -4.55
CA GLY A 30 -2.86 4.50 -3.89
C GLY A 30 -3.71 3.33 -3.37
N PRO A 31 -3.10 2.18 -3.04
CA PRO A 31 -3.80 1.13 -2.30
C PRO A 31 -4.35 1.71 -0.99
N PRO A 32 -5.46 1.14 -0.46
CA PRO A 32 -6.00 1.55 0.83
C PRO A 32 -4.95 1.37 1.94
N THR A 33 -4.79 2.36 2.80
CA THR A 33 -3.87 2.27 3.94
C THR A 33 -4.54 1.54 5.11
N LEU A 34 -3.75 0.96 6.03
CA LEU A 34 -4.27 0.35 7.26
C LEU A 34 -5.06 1.36 8.10
N ARG A 35 -4.65 2.61 8.15
CA ARG A 35 -5.42 3.70 8.77
C ARG A 35 -6.75 3.92 8.06
N ASP A 36 -6.74 3.98 6.72
CA ASP A 36 -7.96 4.10 5.91
C ASP A 36 -8.93 2.95 6.19
N MET A 37 -8.40 1.73 6.29
CA MET A 37 -9.14 0.53 6.66
C MET A 37 -9.73 0.64 8.08
N CYS A 38 -8.94 1.08 9.07
CA CYS A 38 -9.39 1.25 10.46
C CYS A 38 -10.50 2.30 10.59
N ASP A 39 -10.36 3.43 9.90
CA ASP A 39 -11.31 4.53 9.96
C ASP A 39 -12.64 4.18 9.32
N ARG A 40 -12.59 3.57 8.14
CA ARG A 40 -13.73 3.50 7.22
C ARG A 40 -14.43 2.15 7.17
N SER A 41 -13.91 1.14 7.86
CA SER A 41 -14.61 -0.13 8.06
C SER A 41 -15.74 0.03 9.07
N ASP A 42 -16.88 -0.60 8.81
CA ASP A 42 -18.00 -0.70 9.74
C ASP A 42 -17.77 -1.83 10.77
N LEU A 43 -17.06 -2.89 10.35
CA LEU A 43 -16.74 -4.06 11.15
C LEU A 43 -15.28 -4.46 10.91
N ILE A 44 -14.51 -4.73 11.97
CA ILE A 44 -13.15 -5.28 11.89
C ILE A 44 -13.10 -6.50 12.80
N VAL A 45 -12.77 -7.65 12.22
CA VAL A 45 -12.75 -8.93 12.94
C VAL A 45 -11.47 -9.69 12.68
N ILE A 46 -11.09 -10.50 13.67
CA ILE A 46 -10.18 -11.63 13.49
C ILE A 46 -11.03 -12.88 13.50
N GLY A 47 -10.78 -13.77 12.54
CA GLY A 47 -11.59 -14.95 12.34
C GLY A 47 -10.85 -16.09 11.67
N LYS A 48 -11.58 -17.17 11.43
CA LYS A 48 -11.13 -18.30 10.59
C LYS A 48 -11.96 -18.37 9.32
N ALA A 49 -11.31 -18.55 8.18
CA ALA A 49 -12.01 -18.88 6.93
C ALA A 49 -12.67 -20.25 7.06
N ILE A 50 -13.99 -20.35 6.90
CA ILE A 50 -14.72 -21.64 6.91
C ILE A 50 -14.84 -22.16 5.48
N SER A 51 -15.27 -21.31 4.56
CA SER A 51 -15.55 -21.69 3.18
C SER A 51 -15.42 -20.49 2.25
N ILE A 52 -15.03 -20.75 1.01
CA ILE A 52 -15.13 -19.77 -0.07
C ILE A 52 -15.83 -20.37 -1.29
N GLU A 53 -16.95 -19.77 -1.65
CA GLU A 53 -17.80 -20.26 -2.74
C GLU A 53 -17.91 -19.21 -3.84
N LYS A 54 -17.86 -19.67 -5.10
CA LYS A 54 -18.16 -18.80 -6.24
C LYS A 54 -19.68 -18.72 -6.40
N ILE A 55 -20.21 -17.50 -6.33
CA ILE A 55 -21.63 -17.23 -6.51
C ILE A 55 -21.82 -16.56 -7.87
N LYS A 56 -22.80 -17.06 -8.64
CA LYS A 56 -23.26 -16.37 -9.83
C LYS A 56 -24.14 -15.19 -9.40
N PRO A 57 -23.81 -13.94 -9.77
CA PRO A 57 -24.69 -12.82 -9.53
C PRO A 57 -26.06 -13.11 -10.16
N LYS A 58 -27.16 -12.78 -9.46
CA LYS A 58 -28.51 -12.94 -10.01
C LYS A 58 -28.84 -11.90 -11.09
N THR A 59 -28.06 -10.83 -11.15
CA THR A 59 -28.18 -9.75 -12.12
C THR A 59 -27.20 -9.96 -13.28
N GLU A 60 -27.60 -9.53 -14.47
CA GLU A 60 -26.73 -9.47 -15.66
C GLU A 60 -25.65 -8.40 -15.46
N ILE A 61 -24.67 -8.68 -14.61
CA ILE A 61 -23.43 -7.89 -14.53
C ILE A 61 -22.63 -8.27 -15.79
N PRO A 62 -22.24 -7.32 -16.65
CA PRO A 62 -21.46 -7.61 -17.84
C PRO A 62 -20.16 -8.34 -17.47
N ILE A 63 -19.96 -9.54 -18.02
CA ILE A 63 -19.16 -10.60 -17.41
C ILE A 63 -17.67 -10.50 -17.79
N LYS A 64 -16.86 -10.08 -16.81
CA LYS A 64 -15.60 -10.73 -16.41
C LYS A 64 -15.49 -10.92 -14.89
N ASP A 65 -16.45 -10.38 -14.14
CA ASP A 65 -16.43 -10.34 -12.68
C ASP A 65 -17.35 -11.43 -12.10
N TYR A 66 -16.88 -12.12 -11.07
CA TYR A 66 -17.67 -13.04 -10.27
C TYR A 66 -17.60 -12.67 -8.79
N LEU A 67 -18.63 -13.07 -8.05
CA LEU A 67 -18.72 -12.82 -6.62
C LEU A 67 -18.23 -14.05 -5.86
N LEU A 68 -17.34 -13.85 -4.90
CA LEU A 68 -16.97 -14.88 -3.94
C LEU A 68 -17.67 -14.62 -2.62
N LYS A 69 -18.26 -15.64 -2.04
CA LYS A 69 -18.76 -15.61 -0.66
C LYS A 69 -17.75 -16.32 0.21
N LEU A 70 -17.06 -15.54 1.04
CA LEU A 70 -16.19 -16.02 2.09
C LEU A 70 -16.99 -16.06 3.40
N GLN A 71 -17.09 -17.23 4.02
CA GLN A 71 -17.68 -17.38 5.34
C GLN A 71 -16.57 -17.33 6.38
N ILE A 72 -16.70 -16.45 7.37
CA ILE A 72 -15.69 -16.20 8.40
C ILE A 72 -16.30 -16.52 9.76
N GLN A 73 -15.70 -17.47 10.49
CA GLN A 73 -15.99 -17.66 11.91
C GLN A 73 -15.31 -16.53 12.70
N ILE A 74 -16.08 -15.73 13.44
CA ILE A 74 -15.51 -14.64 14.25
C ILE A 74 -14.85 -15.25 15.49
N LEU A 75 -13.59 -14.87 15.73
CA LEU A 75 -12.88 -15.14 16.98
C LEU A 75 -12.89 -13.90 17.88
N THR A 76 -12.63 -12.74 17.30
CA THR A 76 -12.54 -11.45 18.02
C THR A 76 -13.14 -10.33 17.19
N ASN A 77 -13.96 -9.47 17.83
CA ASN A 77 -14.42 -8.20 17.28
C ASN A 77 -13.49 -7.08 17.74
N ILE A 78 -12.83 -6.39 16.81
CA ILE A 78 -11.96 -5.24 17.09
C ILE A 78 -12.72 -3.92 16.97
N LYS A 79 -13.60 -3.81 15.96
CA LYS A 79 -14.48 -2.65 15.74
C LYS A 79 -15.83 -3.14 15.25
N GLY A 80 -16.89 -2.52 15.76
CA GLY A 80 -18.27 -2.88 15.40
C GLY A 80 -18.72 -4.15 16.11
N ASP A 81 -20.03 -4.33 16.17
CA ASP A 81 -20.65 -5.50 16.77
C ASP A 81 -21.18 -6.44 15.68
N SER A 82 -21.14 -7.74 15.96
CA SER A 82 -21.79 -8.75 15.14
C SER A 82 -22.61 -9.65 16.04
N ASP A 83 -23.91 -9.76 15.76
CA ASP A 83 -24.82 -10.60 16.54
C ASP A 83 -24.62 -12.11 16.29
N ASN A 84 -23.75 -12.47 15.32
CA ASN A 84 -23.52 -13.84 14.90
C ASN A 84 -22.05 -14.21 15.06
N ASP A 85 -21.78 -15.45 15.46
CA ASP A 85 -20.42 -16.02 15.51
C ASP A 85 -19.81 -16.26 14.12
N THR A 86 -20.56 -15.99 13.06
CA THR A 86 -20.14 -16.19 11.68
C THR A 86 -20.72 -15.12 10.77
N ILE A 87 -19.89 -14.60 9.87
CA ILE A 87 -20.29 -13.59 8.88
C ILE A 87 -20.04 -14.06 7.47
N ASN A 88 -20.89 -13.61 6.55
CA ASN A 88 -20.71 -13.79 5.13
C ASN A 88 -20.12 -12.50 4.53
N CYS A 89 -18.92 -12.61 3.99
CA CYS A 89 -18.21 -11.55 3.30
C CYS A 89 -18.26 -11.79 1.79
N TYR A 90 -18.70 -10.79 1.03
CA TYR A 90 -18.81 -10.88 -0.42
C TYR A 90 -17.69 -10.10 -1.10
N ILE A 91 -16.87 -10.81 -1.86
CA ILE A 91 -15.66 -10.31 -2.48
C ILE A 91 -15.87 -10.25 -3.99
N LEU A 92 -15.68 -9.09 -4.58
CA LEU A 92 -15.61 -8.94 -6.03
C LEU A 92 -14.27 -9.45 -6.52
N SER A 93 -14.29 -10.37 -7.49
CA SER A 93 -13.11 -10.91 -8.13
C SER A 93 -13.35 -10.93 -9.64
N ASN A 94 -12.28 -10.80 -10.42
CA ASN A 94 -12.35 -11.04 -11.86
C ASN A 94 -11.41 -12.20 -12.21
N GLU A 95 -11.44 -12.66 -13.47
CA GLU A 95 -10.54 -13.71 -13.94
C GLU A 95 -9.10 -13.22 -14.16
N ASP A 96 -8.92 -11.91 -14.33
CA ASP A 96 -7.62 -11.28 -14.59
C ASP A 96 -6.77 -11.16 -13.30
N PHE A 97 -7.40 -11.18 -12.11
CA PHE A 97 -6.73 -11.20 -10.81
C PHE A 97 -6.61 -12.63 -10.28
N LYS A 98 -5.41 -12.98 -9.79
CA LYS A 98 -5.19 -14.26 -9.10
C LYS A 98 -6.20 -14.37 -7.95
N ARG A 99 -7.10 -15.35 -8.06
CA ARG A 99 -8.13 -15.61 -7.06
C ARG A 99 -7.47 -15.77 -5.69
N PRO A 100 -7.98 -15.13 -4.62
CA PRO A 100 -7.48 -15.38 -3.29
C PRO A 100 -7.68 -16.85 -2.97
N GLN A 101 -6.61 -17.50 -2.51
CA GLN A 101 -6.63 -18.90 -2.09
C GLN A 101 -6.74 -18.91 -0.57
N PHE A 102 -7.97 -18.84 -0.06
CA PHE A 102 -8.21 -19.02 1.36
C PHE A 102 -8.18 -20.50 1.70
N ILE A 103 -7.41 -20.87 2.72
CA ILE A 103 -7.38 -22.23 3.23
C ILE A 103 -8.45 -22.34 4.33
N ASN A 104 -9.24 -23.41 4.32
CA ASN A 104 -10.22 -23.64 5.38
C ASN A 104 -9.50 -23.80 6.74
N GLY A 105 -9.98 -23.08 7.75
CA GLY A 105 -9.41 -22.99 9.09
C GLY A 105 -8.34 -21.91 9.25
N GLU A 106 -7.91 -21.26 8.16
CA GLU A 106 -6.86 -20.23 8.18
C GLU A 106 -7.32 -18.98 8.92
N LYS A 107 -6.44 -18.48 9.79
CA LYS A 107 -6.64 -17.24 10.55
C LYS A 107 -6.52 -16.04 9.61
N LEU A 108 -7.47 -15.12 9.70
CA LEU A 108 -7.48 -13.89 8.92
C LEU A 108 -7.96 -12.71 9.75
N MET A 109 -7.58 -11.50 9.31
CA MET A 109 -8.16 -10.24 9.74
C MET A 109 -8.95 -9.63 8.59
N ALA A 110 -10.19 -9.25 8.84
CA ALA A 110 -11.08 -8.67 7.84
C ALA A 110 -11.53 -7.27 8.24
N PHE A 111 -11.24 -6.31 7.37
CA PHE A 111 -11.71 -4.92 7.40
C PHE A 111 -12.92 -4.82 6.48
N LEU A 112 -14.12 -4.68 7.06
CA LEU A 112 -15.37 -4.86 6.35
C LEU A 112 -16.22 -3.60 6.36
N ARG A 113 -16.89 -3.34 5.23
CA ARG A 113 -17.92 -2.31 5.09
C ARG A 113 -19.26 -2.97 4.77
N TYR A 114 -20.32 -2.51 5.41
CA TYR A 114 -21.67 -2.96 5.13
C TYR A 114 -22.20 -2.28 3.86
N SER A 115 -22.49 -3.09 2.84
CA SER A 115 -23.19 -2.62 1.66
C SER A 115 -24.69 -2.63 1.91
N LYS A 116 -25.31 -1.45 1.99
CA LYS A 116 -26.77 -1.32 2.11
C LYS A 116 -27.51 -1.92 0.92
N GLU A 117 -26.91 -1.85 -0.28
CA GLU A 117 -27.48 -2.37 -1.52
C GLU A 117 -27.50 -3.91 -1.50
N LEU A 118 -26.38 -4.54 -1.15
CA LEU A 118 -26.30 -6.01 -1.07
C LEU A 118 -26.83 -6.57 0.25
N LYS A 119 -27.11 -5.69 1.22
CA LYS A 119 -27.43 -6.04 2.62
C LYS A 119 -26.43 -7.04 3.20
N ALA A 120 -25.15 -6.80 2.94
CA ALA A 120 -24.07 -7.73 3.30
C ALA A 120 -22.74 -7.01 3.53
N PHE A 121 -21.83 -7.67 4.24
CA PHE A 121 -20.48 -7.18 4.40
C PHE A 121 -19.64 -7.46 3.16
N MET A 122 -18.81 -6.48 2.81
CA MET A 122 -17.80 -6.57 1.76
C MET A 122 -16.47 -6.12 2.33
N PRO A 123 -15.34 -6.60 1.79
CA PRO A 123 -14.04 -6.07 2.16
C PRO A 123 -13.95 -4.58 1.88
N PHE A 124 -13.25 -3.87 2.75
CA PHE A 124 -12.80 -2.53 2.47
C PHE A 124 -11.75 -2.59 1.36
N SER A 125 -12.10 -2.09 0.17
CA SER A 125 -11.21 -2.03 -1.00
C SER A 125 -10.74 -3.40 -1.54
N LEU A 126 -11.69 -4.19 -2.08
CA LEU A 126 -11.42 -5.50 -2.71
C LEU A 126 -10.60 -6.41 -1.77
N LEU A 127 -9.64 -7.17 -2.30
CA LEU A 127 -8.87 -8.13 -1.49
C LEU A 127 -7.96 -7.49 -0.45
N PHE A 128 -7.63 -6.19 -0.56
CA PHE A 128 -6.75 -5.51 0.39
C PHE A 128 -7.34 -5.42 1.80
N GLY A 129 -8.68 -5.45 1.90
CA GLY A 129 -9.40 -5.46 3.17
C GLY A 129 -9.36 -6.79 3.91
N ILE A 130 -8.69 -7.82 3.38
CA ILE A 130 -8.52 -9.10 4.09
C ILE A 130 -7.03 -9.43 4.18
N LYS A 131 -6.53 -9.60 5.40
CA LYS A 131 -5.14 -10.00 5.71
C LYS A 131 -5.13 -11.47 6.12
N TYR A 132 -4.46 -12.32 5.35
CA TYR A 132 -4.54 -13.78 5.50
C TYR A 132 -3.25 -14.53 5.11
N HIS A 133 -2.09 -13.86 5.07
CA HIS A 133 -0.87 -14.48 4.56
C HIS A 133 -0.20 -15.44 5.55
N SER A 134 -0.21 -15.10 6.84
CA SER A 134 0.31 -15.92 7.93
C SER A 134 -0.35 -15.48 9.23
N GLU A 135 -0.32 -16.34 10.25
CA GLU A 135 -0.78 -15.97 11.59
C GLU A 135 0.02 -14.77 12.15
N GLU A 136 1.33 -14.78 11.97
CA GLU A 136 2.20 -13.64 12.32
C GLU A 136 1.77 -12.34 11.63
N SER A 137 1.41 -12.39 10.34
CA SER A 137 0.92 -11.21 9.62
C SER A 137 -0.38 -10.70 10.19
N VAL A 138 -1.30 -11.59 10.58
CA VAL A 138 -2.56 -11.21 11.23
C VAL A 138 -2.28 -10.58 12.59
N ASP A 139 -1.39 -11.14 13.39
CA ASP A 139 -1.06 -10.67 14.73
C ASP A 139 -0.38 -9.28 14.69
N ILE A 140 0.53 -9.06 13.72
CA ILE A 140 1.15 -7.75 13.50
C ILE A 140 0.09 -6.72 13.08
N CYS A 141 -0.79 -7.05 12.14
CA CYS A 141 -1.87 -6.16 11.73
C CYS A 141 -2.83 -5.85 12.89
N GLU A 142 -3.19 -6.85 13.70
CA GLU A 142 -3.99 -6.68 14.91
C GLU A 142 -3.33 -5.69 15.87
N ALA A 143 -2.06 -5.91 16.20
CA ALA A 143 -1.30 -5.06 17.10
C ALA A 143 -1.28 -3.61 16.62
N ARG A 144 -1.01 -3.36 15.32
CA ARG A 144 -1.03 -2.02 14.74
C ARG A 144 -2.40 -1.38 14.74
N THR A 145 -3.46 -2.13 14.48
CA THR A 145 -4.84 -1.63 14.56
C THR A 145 -5.24 -1.27 16.00
N LEU A 146 -4.87 -2.07 16.99
CA LEU A 146 -5.15 -1.78 18.40
C LEU A 146 -4.34 -0.56 18.90
N GLU A 147 -3.08 -0.43 18.50
CA GLU A 147 -2.27 0.76 18.75
C GLU A 147 -2.92 2.02 18.17
N TYR A 148 -3.43 1.94 16.94
CA TYR A 148 -4.15 3.04 16.28
C TYR A 148 -5.34 3.48 17.12
N TYR A 149 -6.23 2.56 17.51
CA TYR A 149 -7.39 2.92 18.33
C TYR A 149 -7.01 3.45 19.71
N LYS A 150 -5.91 2.95 20.30
CA LYS A 150 -5.40 3.49 21.57
C LYS A 150 -4.97 4.95 21.41
N ILE A 151 -4.28 5.30 20.32
CA ILE A 151 -3.87 6.68 20.02
C ILE A 151 -5.12 7.56 19.83
N MET A 152 -6.10 7.09 19.06
CA MET A 152 -7.32 7.87 18.76
C MET A 152 -8.21 8.13 19.98
N LYS A 153 -8.08 7.35 21.06
CA LYS A 153 -8.82 7.54 22.32
C LYS A 153 -8.12 8.48 23.31
N GLN A 154 -6.86 8.86 23.06
CA GLN A 154 -6.07 9.67 23.98
C GLN A 154 -6.27 11.17 23.73
N SER A 155 -6.21 11.97 24.80
CA SER A 155 -6.09 13.43 24.72
C SER A 155 -4.64 13.86 24.50
N GLY A 156 -4.44 15.04 23.89
CA GLY A 156 -3.12 15.65 23.68
C GLY A 156 -2.71 15.68 22.20
N ASP A 157 -1.40 15.71 21.95
CA ASP A 157 -0.86 15.73 20.59
C ASP A 157 -0.97 14.35 19.91
N ILE A 158 -2.09 14.16 19.23
CA ILE A 158 -2.37 12.98 18.41
C ILE A 158 -1.42 12.93 17.20
N SER A 159 -0.99 14.07 16.67
CA SER A 159 -0.19 14.14 15.43
C SER A 159 1.18 13.50 15.60
N ALA A 160 1.88 13.81 16.70
CA ALA A 160 3.18 13.21 16.98
C ALA A 160 3.10 11.69 17.19
N ARG A 161 2.08 11.24 17.94
CA ARG A 161 1.86 9.80 18.21
C ARG A 161 1.48 9.03 16.95
N LEU A 162 0.65 9.63 16.10
CA LEU A 162 0.22 9.01 14.86
C LEU A 162 1.35 8.99 13.84
N SER A 163 2.20 10.03 13.81
CA SER A 163 3.43 10.04 13.02
C SER A 163 4.38 8.90 13.44
N ASP A 164 4.58 8.70 14.75
CA ASP A 164 5.39 7.57 15.25
C ASP A 164 4.76 6.20 14.95
N TRP A 165 3.43 6.09 15.04
CA TRP A 165 2.71 4.88 14.64
C TRP A 165 2.90 4.57 13.15
N LEU A 166 2.78 5.57 12.27
CA LEU A 166 3.03 5.39 10.84
C LEU A 166 4.46 4.92 10.56
N VAL A 167 5.45 5.51 11.22
CA VAL A 167 6.86 5.08 11.12
C VAL A 167 7.01 3.62 11.54
N ARG A 168 6.39 3.20 12.66
CA ARG A 168 6.41 1.79 13.11
C ARG A 168 5.71 0.83 12.14
N CYS A 169 4.63 1.26 11.50
CA CYS A 169 3.98 0.48 10.45
C CYS A 169 4.88 0.32 9.21
N VAL A 170 5.65 1.36 8.86
CA VAL A 170 6.56 1.35 7.71
C VAL A 170 7.84 0.54 7.97
N GLU A 171 8.31 0.50 9.22
CA GLU A 171 9.44 -0.35 9.63
C GLU A 171 9.16 -1.83 9.41
N ASP A 172 7.95 -2.27 9.74
CA ASP A 172 7.52 -3.66 9.67
C ASP A 172 7.18 -4.07 8.23
N SER A 173 7.81 -5.12 7.71
CA SER A 173 7.60 -5.58 6.32
C SER A 173 6.17 -5.99 6.00
N ILE A 174 5.38 -6.41 7.00
CA ILE A 174 3.98 -6.82 6.81
C ILE A 174 3.10 -5.61 6.56
N THR A 175 3.28 -4.51 7.31
CA THR A 175 2.43 -3.31 7.21
C THR A 175 3.05 -2.20 6.37
N ARG A 176 4.30 -2.33 5.93
CA ARG A 176 5.02 -1.31 5.14
C ARG A 176 4.26 -0.88 3.90
N GLY A 177 3.81 -1.85 3.11
CA GLY A 177 3.09 -1.58 1.87
C GLY A 177 1.75 -0.86 2.09
N ASP A 178 1.12 -1.09 3.24
CA ASP A 178 -0.15 -0.45 3.58
C ASP A 178 0.05 1.01 4.00
N GLU A 179 1.14 1.34 4.71
CA GLU A 179 1.28 2.67 5.34
C GLU A 179 2.32 3.60 4.73
N ILE A 180 3.21 3.11 3.87
CA ILE A 180 4.25 3.95 3.26
C ILE A 180 3.65 5.13 2.51
N TYR A 181 2.52 4.93 1.83
CA TYR A 181 1.84 5.99 1.09
C TYR A 181 1.17 7.01 2.00
N ASP A 182 0.60 6.63 3.15
CA ASP A 182 0.06 7.62 4.10
C ASP A 182 1.22 8.45 4.64
N LEU A 183 2.27 7.78 5.14
CA LEU A 183 3.42 8.47 5.72
C LEU A 183 4.08 9.44 4.73
N TYR A 184 4.36 8.98 3.51
CA TYR A 184 5.03 9.76 2.48
C TYR A 184 4.19 10.97 2.02
N ASN A 185 2.88 10.79 1.82
CA ASN A 185 2.02 11.91 1.40
C ASN A 185 1.90 12.97 2.50
N ASN A 186 1.72 12.57 3.76
CA ASN A 186 1.66 13.55 4.86
C ASN A 186 3.03 14.25 5.08
N TYR A 187 4.14 13.57 4.81
CA TYR A 187 5.49 14.17 4.80
C TYR A 187 5.63 15.22 3.68
N LEU A 188 5.22 14.90 2.45
CA LEU A 188 5.27 15.83 1.32
C LEU A 188 4.36 17.06 1.52
N ASP A 189 3.15 16.87 2.05
CA ASP A 189 2.22 17.96 2.35
C ASP A 189 2.84 18.93 3.37
N THR A 190 3.55 18.39 4.37
CA THR A 190 4.27 19.19 5.38
C THR A 190 5.44 19.95 4.76
N LYS A 191 6.22 19.33 3.87
CA LYS A 191 7.40 19.94 3.22
C LYS A 191 7.03 21.05 2.24
N ASN A 192 5.92 20.90 1.52
CA ASN A 192 5.55 21.82 0.44
C ASN A 192 4.72 23.03 0.90
N GLU A 193 4.38 23.12 2.20
CA GLU A 193 3.42 24.10 2.77
C GLU A 193 2.08 24.19 2.02
N LYS A 194 1.80 23.24 1.13
CA LYS A 194 0.54 23.18 0.39
C LYS A 194 -0.48 22.60 1.34
N ALA A 195 -1.24 23.49 1.98
CA ALA A 195 -2.44 23.12 2.73
C ALA A 195 -3.38 22.35 1.78
N SER A 196 -3.34 21.03 1.88
CA SER A 196 -4.23 20.12 1.17
C SER A 196 -5.62 20.36 1.72
N HIS A 197 -6.51 21.05 0.97
CA HIS A 197 -7.89 21.39 1.36
C HIS A 197 -8.82 20.17 1.64
N ASN A 198 -8.42 19.22 2.48
CA ASN A 198 -9.05 17.93 2.63
C ASN A 198 -9.55 17.68 4.06
N SER A 199 -10.79 17.22 4.14
CA SER A 199 -11.65 17.05 5.31
C SER A 199 -11.31 15.89 6.27
N LYS A 200 -10.05 15.44 6.32
CA LYS A 200 -9.56 14.60 7.41
C LYS A 200 -8.78 15.48 8.39
N PRO A 201 -8.63 15.10 9.67
CA PRO A 201 -7.61 15.74 10.50
C PRO A 201 -6.27 15.60 9.77
N GLU A 202 -5.77 16.70 9.21
CA GLU A 202 -4.47 16.77 8.55
C GLU A 202 -3.42 16.34 9.57
N ILE A 203 -2.81 15.17 9.37
CA ILE A 203 -1.61 14.85 10.14
C ILE A 203 -0.50 15.63 9.48
N LYS A 204 0.10 16.56 10.22
CA LYS A 204 1.40 17.08 9.84
C LYS A 204 2.45 16.10 10.33
N VAL A 205 3.01 15.34 9.40
CA VAL A 205 4.13 14.44 9.69
C VAL A 205 5.42 15.24 9.57
N VAL A 206 5.94 15.66 10.72
CA VAL A 206 7.31 16.16 10.87
C VAL A 206 8.14 15.03 11.44
N LEU A 207 8.97 14.41 10.61
CA LEU A 207 9.83 13.31 11.05
C LEU A 207 10.97 13.84 11.93
N SER A 208 11.13 13.26 13.12
CA SER A 208 12.33 13.50 13.93
C SER A 208 13.55 12.82 13.32
N LEU A 209 14.76 13.27 13.68
CA LEU A 209 16.01 12.60 13.27
C LEU A 209 16.02 11.12 13.68
N GLN A 210 15.45 10.79 14.84
CA GLN A 210 15.34 9.41 15.29
C GLN A 210 14.41 8.58 14.38
N GLN A 211 13.29 9.15 13.93
CA GLN A 211 12.38 8.48 13.00
C GLN A 211 13.03 8.30 11.62
N GLN A 212 13.74 9.31 11.12
CA GLN A 212 14.50 9.23 9.87
C GLN A 212 15.55 8.11 9.92
N GLN A 213 16.33 8.03 11.01
CA GLN A 213 17.29 6.95 11.21
C GLN A 213 16.60 5.59 11.22
N ARG A 214 15.47 5.45 11.92
CA ARG A 214 14.76 4.16 11.98
C ARG A 214 14.22 3.73 10.60
N LEU A 215 13.71 4.67 9.80
CA LEU A 215 13.32 4.40 8.41
C LEU A 215 14.52 3.90 7.59
N TYR A 216 15.68 4.55 7.73
CA TYR A 216 16.91 4.13 7.05
C TYR A 216 17.37 2.73 7.48
N GLU A 217 17.41 2.44 8.78
CA GLU A 217 17.75 1.11 9.30
C GLU A 217 16.77 0.03 8.83
N ALA A 218 15.49 0.38 8.64
CA ALA A 218 14.51 -0.53 8.07
C ALA A 218 14.78 -0.82 6.58
N VAL A 219 15.27 0.17 5.81
CA VAL A 219 15.73 -0.05 4.42
C VAL A 219 16.96 -0.96 4.39
N LEU A 220 17.93 -0.76 5.28
CA LEU A 220 19.13 -1.60 5.33
C LEU A 220 18.85 -3.09 5.61
N LYS A 221 17.70 -3.39 6.23
CA LYS A 221 17.27 -4.76 6.53
C LYS A 221 16.53 -5.43 5.37
N THR A 222 16.24 -4.73 4.28
CA THR A 222 15.54 -5.33 3.14
C THR A 222 16.50 -6.12 2.26
N GLU A 223 15.96 -7.12 1.56
CA GLU A 223 16.76 -7.91 0.62
C GLU A 223 16.91 -7.19 -0.75
N PHE A 224 15.86 -6.44 -1.12
CA PHE A 224 15.75 -5.72 -2.38
C PHE A 224 15.05 -4.37 -2.18
N LEU A 225 15.47 -3.39 -2.97
CA LEU A 225 14.81 -2.09 -3.04
C LEU A 225 13.62 -2.16 -4.00
N THR A 226 12.44 -1.82 -3.50
CA THR A 226 11.26 -1.56 -4.32
C THR A 226 10.92 -0.06 -4.26
N PHE A 227 9.81 0.37 -4.88
CA PHE A 227 9.33 1.74 -4.74
C PHE A 227 9.11 2.16 -3.29
N ASN A 228 8.70 1.22 -2.42
CA ASN A 228 8.44 1.53 -1.02
C ASN A 228 9.73 1.93 -0.29
N GLU A 229 10.82 1.19 -0.51
CA GLU A 229 12.12 1.51 0.07
C GLU A 229 12.69 2.85 -0.45
N PHE A 230 12.42 3.23 -1.71
CA PHE A 230 12.82 4.55 -2.20
C PHE A 230 12.06 5.69 -1.51
N TYR A 231 10.75 5.54 -1.24
CA TYR A 231 10.02 6.51 -0.43
C TYR A 231 10.57 6.61 0.99
N MET A 232 10.98 5.49 1.59
CA MET A 232 11.64 5.48 2.90
C MET A 232 12.98 6.21 2.87
N LEU A 233 13.81 5.97 1.84
CA LEU A 233 15.09 6.66 1.67
C LEU A 233 14.91 8.17 1.47
N GLU A 234 13.91 8.60 0.72
CA GLU A 234 13.60 10.03 0.54
C GLU A 234 13.20 10.69 1.86
N MET A 235 12.35 10.03 2.65
CA MET A 235 11.94 10.52 3.98
C MET A 235 13.06 10.49 5.01
N ALA A 236 13.94 9.49 4.96
CA ALA A 236 15.11 9.38 5.82
C ALA A 236 16.15 10.47 5.51
N GLY A 237 16.13 11.03 4.30
CA GLY A 237 17.12 11.99 3.82
C GLY A 237 18.43 11.32 3.40
N ASP A 238 19.45 12.14 3.17
CA ASP A 238 20.79 11.65 2.88
C ASP A 238 21.61 11.58 4.17
N ILE A 239 22.04 10.37 4.52
CA ILE A 239 22.78 10.07 5.75
C ILE A 239 24.27 9.86 5.45
N GLY A 240 24.67 9.74 4.17
CA GLY A 240 26.06 9.50 3.78
C GLY A 240 26.66 8.21 4.34
N ASP A 241 25.82 7.21 4.61
CA ASP A 241 26.23 5.94 5.23
C ASP A 241 26.46 4.87 4.15
N GLU A 242 27.70 4.40 4.04
CA GLU A 242 28.17 3.44 3.03
C GLU A 242 27.45 2.07 3.09
N ARG A 243 26.80 1.72 4.21
CA ARG A 243 26.06 0.45 4.35
C ARG A 243 24.94 0.29 3.33
N ILE A 244 24.42 1.38 2.76
CA ILE A 244 23.38 1.34 1.70
C ILE A 244 23.94 1.03 0.31
N VAL A 245 25.25 1.22 0.09
CA VAL A 245 25.88 1.10 -1.23
C VAL A 245 25.69 -0.29 -1.85
N PRO A 246 25.87 -1.42 -1.12
CA PRO A 246 25.62 -2.74 -1.69
C PRO A 246 24.16 -2.97 -2.14
N LEU A 247 23.18 -2.39 -1.43
CA LEU A 247 21.76 -2.48 -1.77
C LEU A 247 21.45 -1.69 -3.06
N LEU A 248 21.95 -0.46 -3.16
CA LEU A 248 21.78 0.40 -4.33
C LEU A 248 22.52 -0.16 -5.55
N ALA A 249 23.75 -0.64 -5.39
CA ALA A 249 24.50 -1.29 -6.46
C ALA A 249 23.79 -2.56 -6.98
N ARG A 250 23.20 -3.35 -6.08
CA ARG A 250 22.38 -4.52 -6.47
C ARG A 250 21.14 -4.09 -7.25
N TYR A 251 20.46 -3.02 -6.84
CA TYR A 251 19.33 -2.47 -7.59
C TYR A 251 19.75 -2.03 -9.00
N LEU A 252 20.86 -1.31 -9.13
CA LEU A 252 21.42 -0.90 -10.43
C LEU A 252 21.79 -2.08 -11.32
N ARG A 253 22.41 -3.13 -10.78
CA ARG A 253 22.80 -4.35 -11.52
C ARG A 253 21.60 -5.12 -12.07
N LYS A 254 20.42 -5.06 -11.43
CA LYS A 254 19.21 -5.74 -11.93
C LYS A 254 18.68 -5.14 -13.24
N GLY A 255 19.15 -3.96 -13.65
CA GLY A 255 18.84 -3.42 -14.96
C GLY A 255 17.37 -3.04 -15.15
N GLU A 256 16.61 -2.80 -14.08
CA GLU A 256 15.26 -2.22 -14.13
C GLU A 256 15.30 -0.72 -14.49
N ILE A 257 16.08 -0.37 -15.53
CA ILE A 257 16.44 0.99 -15.96
C ILE A 257 15.26 1.71 -16.62
N ASN A 258 14.13 1.01 -16.83
CA ASN A 258 12.86 1.62 -17.20
C ASN A 258 12.28 2.56 -16.11
N ARG A 259 12.90 2.63 -14.92
CA ARG A 259 12.56 3.53 -13.82
C ARG A 259 13.68 4.52 -13.56
N THR A 260 13.77 5.56 -14.40
CA THR A 260 14.91 6.48 -14.41
C THR A 260 15.17 7.18 -13.08
N ILE A 261 14.09 7.53 -12.36
CA ILE A 261 14.18 8.20 -11.04
C ILE A 261 14.94 7.34 -10.02
N GLY A 262 14.64 6.04 -9.94
CA GLY A 262 15.31 5.15 -8.99
C GLY A 262 16.78 4.93 -9.31
N VAL A 263 17.17 4.97 -10.59
CA VAL A 263 18.57 4.86 -11.03
C VAL A 263 19.37 6.09 -10.62
N ILE A 264 18.89 7.29 -10.97
CA ILE A 264 19.56 8.55 -10.64
C ILE A 264 19.72 8.69 -9.13
N GLU A 265 18.64 8.45 -8.38
CA GLU A 265 18.66 8.57 -6.92
C GLU A 265 19.64 7.57 -6.29
N SER A 266 19.71 6.35 -6.83
CA SER A 266 20.70 5.37 -6.39
C SER A 266 22.13 5.81 -6.66
N MET A 267 22.42 6.31 -7.87
CA MET A 267 23.75 6.78 -8.21
C MET A 267 24.16 7.98 -7.34
N ARG A 268 23.29 8.97 -7.16
CA ARG A 268 23.53 10.14 -6.29
C ARG A 268 23.86 9.74 -4.86
N ARG A 269 23.04 8.87 -4.25
CA ARG A 269 23.26 8.39 -2.88
C ARG A 269 24.56 7.61 -2.74
N ILE A 270 24.90 6.80 -3.73
CA ILE A 270 26.20 6.10 -3.74
C ILE A 270 27.33 7.13 -3.78
N CYS A 271 27.31 8.12 -4.68
CA CYS A 271 28.36 9.14 -4.76
C CYS A 271 28.50 9.92 -3.45
N ASN A 272 27.39 10.30 -2.82
CA ASN A 272 27.40 11.03 -1.56
C ASN A 272 27.94 10.18 -0.41
N SER A 273 27.67 8.86 -0.41
CA SER A 273 28.12 7.95 0.64
C SER A 273 29.59 7.57 0.50
N THR A 274 30.09 7.34 -0.73
CA THR A 274 31.44 6.81 -0.97
C THR A 274 32.49 7.87 -1.29
N LYS A 275 32.06 9.05 -1.76
CA LYS A 275 32.95 10.15 -2.21
C LYS A 275 33.97 9.72 -3.28
N ILE A 276 33.60 8.76 -4.13
CA ILE A 276 34.45 8.30 -5.23
C ILE A 276 34.54 9.37 -6.33
N ASP A 277 35.76 9.74 -6.71
CA ASP A 277 36.03 10.65 -7.82
C ASP A 277 35.48 10.08 -9.15
N GLY A 278 34.91 10.94 -10.00
CA GLY A 278 34.30 10.51 -11.27
C GLY A 278 32.83 10.06 -11.16
N CYS A 279 32.32 9.86 -9.95
CA CYS A 279 30.96 9.39 -9.70
C CYS A 279 29.91 10.46 -10.07
N ALA A 280 30.16 11.72 -9.70
CA ALA A 280 29.27 12.84 -9.98
C ALA A 280 29.14 13.13 -11.49
N GLU A 281 30.23 12.99 -12.23
CA GLU A 281 30.27 13.16 -13.69
C GLU A 281 29.35 12.14 -14.38
N LEU A 282 29.37 10.88 -13.93
CA LEU A 282 28.50 9.83 -14.45
C LEU A 282 27.02 10.06 -14.11
N VAL A 283 26.72 10.60 -12.92
CA VAL A 283 25.36 11.01 -12.55
C VAL A 283 24.85 12.10 -13.49
N MET A 284 25.65 13.16 -13.71
CA MET A 284 25.29 14.27 -14.60
C MET A 284 25.14 13.80 -16.06
N GLU A 285 26.02 12.91 -16.53
CA GLU A 285 25.93 12.30 -17.86
C GLU A 285 24.62 11.51 -18.02
N TYR A 286 24.23 10.75 -17.00
CA TYR A 286 22.98 10.00 -17.00
C TYR A 286 21.75 10.93 -17.05
N GLU A 287 21.70 11.97 -16.22
CA GLU A 287 20.62 12.97 -16.22
C GLU A 287 20.50 13.70 -17.55
N ALA A 288 21.64 14.12 -18.14
CA ALA A 288 21.66 14.77 -19.45
C ALA A 288 21.14 13.84 -20.55
N SER A 289 21.38 12.53 -20.44
CA SER A 289 20.91 11.55 -21.42
C SER A 289 19.37 11.42 -21.47
N GLU A 290 18.66 11.74 -20.38
CA GLU A 290 17.19 11.71 -20.36
C GLU A 290 16.57 12.74 -21.30
N SER A 291 17.19 13.91 -21.42
CA SER A 291 16.69 15.01 -22.25
C SER A 291 17.21 14.97 -23.68
N THR A 292 18.39 14.37 -23.92
CA THR A 292 19.10 14.48 -25.20
C THR A 292 18.91 13.29 -26.13
N LYS A 293 18.58 12.10 -25.62
CA LYS A 293 18.41 10.88 -26.42
C LYS A 293 17.16 10.11 -25.97
N PRO A 294 15.95 10.46 -26.43
CA PRO A 294 14.76 9.68 -26.15
C PRO A 294 14.76 8.35 -26.94
N GLY A 295 14.04 7.35 -26.45
CA GLY A 295 13.85 6.07 -27.16
C GLY A 295 14.95 5.02 -26.92
N TYR A 296 15.04 4.05 -27.82
CA TYR A 296 15.85 2.84 -27.65
C TYR A 296 17.36 3.11 -27.53
N GLU A 297 17.89 3.99 -28.39
CA GLU A 297 19.30 4.41 -28.35
C GLU A 297 19.63 5.12 -27.01
N GLY A 298 18.69 5.90 -26.49
CA GLY A 298 18.77 6.49 -25.15
C GLY A 298 18.89 5.46 -24.05
N THR A 299 18.08 4.40 -24.11
CA THR A 299 18.13 3.31 -23.13
C THR A 299 19.46 2.57 -23.17
N GLN A 300 19.98 2.26 -24.37
CA GLN A 300 21.30 1.61 -24.49
C GLN A 300 22.41 2.49 -23.89
N TYR A 301 22.41 3.79 -24.21
CA TYR A 301 23.40 4.72 -23.68
C TYR A 301 23.31 4.86 -22.15
N ARG A 302 22.10 4.93 -21.59
CA ARG A 302 21.89 4.91 -20.13
C ARG A 302 22.44 3.64 -19.47
N ASN A 303 22.24 2.49 -20.10
CA ASN A 303 22.78 1.21 -19.61
C ASN A 303 24.31 1.21 -19.62
N GLU A 304 24.94 1.82 -20.63
CA GLU A 304 26.40 1.98 -20.70
C GLU A 304 26.92 2.87 -19.56
N ILE A 305 26.25 3.99 -19.28
CA ILE A 305 26.61 4.88 -18.16
C ILE A 305 26.52 4.14 -16.82
N VAL A 306 25.42 3.40 -16.59
CA VAL A 306 25.26 2.57 -15.37
C VAL A 306 26.34 1.48 -15.29
N SER A 307 26.73 0.89 -16.41
CA SER A 307 27.81 -0.11 -16.45
C SER A 307 29.15 0.49 -16.07
N ARG A 308 29.51 1.66 -16.64
CA ARG A 308 30.70 2.42 -16.25
C ARG A 308 30.69 2.79 -14.77
N PHE A 309 29.53 3.20 -14.25
CA PHE A 309 29.33 3.50 -12.83
C PHE A 309 29.60 2.28 -11.94
N LEU A 310 29.04 1.12 -12.29
CA LEU A 310 29.26 -0.12 -11.55
C LEU A 310 30.71 -0.60 -11.61
N ILE A 311 31.41 -0.41 -12.74
CA ILE A 311 32.86 -0.69 -12.86
C ILE A 311 33.66 0.24 -11.93
N LEU A 312 33.33 1.53 -11.91
CA LEU A 312 33.96 2.51 -11.03
C LEU A 312 33.80 2.10 -9.54
N LEU A 313 32.62 1.64 -9.15
CA LEU A 313 32.37 1.12 -7.80
C LEU A 313 33.22 -0.12 -7.48
N GLY A 314 33.28 -1.09 -8.40
CA GLY A 314 34.08 -2.29 -8.25
C GLY A 314 35.58 -2.00 -8.06
N ASN A 315 36.11 -1.03 -8.81
CA ASN A 315 37.50 -0.60 -8.69
C ASN A 315 37.82 0.06 -7.33
N ASN A 316 36.80 0.50 -6.60
CA ASN A 316 36.91 1.12 -5.28
C ASN A 316 36.41 0.21 -4.14
N GLY A 317 36.17 -1.08 -4.40
CA GLY A 317 35.85 -2.08 -3.36
C GLY A 317 34.38 -2.35 -3.08
N TYR A 318 33.46 -1.99 -3.98
CA TYR A 318 31.99 -2.14 -3.84
C TYR A 318 31.32 -3.04 -4.90
#